data_AF-A0A417ETV5-F1
#
_entry.id   AF-A0A417ETV5-F1
#
_cell.length_a   1.000
_cell.length_b   1.000
_cell.length_c   1.000
_cell.angle_alpha   90.00
_cell.angle_beta   90.00
_cell.angle_gamma   90.00
#
_symmetry.space_group_name_H-M   'P 1'
#
loop_
_entity.id
_entity.type
_entity.pdbx_description
1 polymer ?
#
loop_
_entity_poly.entity_id
_entity_poly.type
_entity_poly.pdbx_seq_one_letter_code
_entity_poly.pdbx_strand_id
1 'polypeptide(L)'
;MHSERGRKGLLLIVCAWTILTAGPGLTVYGAGTGTETQIRHWNIGDTVIRSIGGTAYRFRCIDQNYADHMDYHRKGALFLCDEVIPANTGSHYQFETPEDASHGYVYASGPIVRFGETADYKYSAIRAWLSGSAEQFSDAEMVNIGVERAYQGQTGRELWEQFSGDELTARYLGSQKLVDQLFILSVDEAYRYRNWLWRFGPVRKRNPETQISEFCKGYWLRTPCKSAEGTQVYIVDLVQGNIRPEKVRTDVQTAGSGMRTDMQEAGRNVRTTADQKPEADEELRVTGTTGVRPAFVLPQM
;
A
#
# COMPACT_ATOMS: atom_id res chain seq x y z
N MET A 1 -39.81 58.97 -23.53
CA MET A 1 -40.85 59.38 -22.58
C MET A 1 -41.59 58.12 -22.16
N HIS A 2 -41.21 57.50 -21.04
CA HIS A 2 -41.90 57.60 -19.72
C HIS A 2 -43.38 57.18 -19.81
N SER A 3 -43.93 56.30 -18.97
CA SER A 3 -43.47 55.73 -17.70
C SER A 3 -44.34 54.52 -17.30
N GLU A 4 -43.75 53.56 -16.56
CA GLU A 4 -44.23 52.86 -15.33
C GLU A 4 -45.74 52.53 -15.14
N ARG A 5 -46.20 51.44 -14.51
CA ARG A 5 -45.69 50.63 -13.38
C ARG A 5 -46.64 49.45 -13.10
N GLY A 6 -46.13 48.37 -12.49
CA GLY A 6 -46.92 47.40 -11.70
C GLY A 6 -46.64 45.93 -12.05
N ARG A 7 -45.47 45.34 -11.76
CA ARG A 7 -44.93 44.81 -10.47
C ARG A 7 -45.67 43.57 -9.93
N LYS A 8 -44.87 42.50 -9.72
CA LYS A 8 -45.06 41.27 -8.90
C LYS A 8 -45.50 40.03 -9.72
N GLY A 9 -44.89 38.85 -9.64
CA GLY A 9 -43.77 38.39 -8.82
C GLY A 9 -43.08 37.17 -9.47
N LEU A 10 -41.76 37.14 -9.33
CA LEU A 10 -40.86 36.09 -9.79
C LEU A 10 -40.81 35.00 -8.71
N LEU A 11 -41.24 33.77 -9.00
CA LEU A 11 -41.07 32.63 -8.10
C LEU A 11 -39.90 31.77 -8.59
N LEU A 12 -38.70 32.06 -8.09
CA LEU A 12 -37.55 31.17 -8.11
C LEU A 12 -37.77 30.08 -7.07
N ILE A 13 -38.12 28.87 -7.50
CA ILE A 13 -38.13 27.68 -6.63
C ILE A 13 -36.72 27.09 -6.64
N VAL A 14 -35.94 27.48 -5.65
CA VAL A 14 -34.74 26.75 -5.20
C VAL A 14 -35.24 25.65 -4.28
N CYS A 15 -35.32 24.41 -4.77
CA CYS A 15 -35.51 23.24 -3.92
C CYS A 15 -34.18 22.55 -3.69
N ALA A 16 -33.45 23.04 -2.68
CA ALA A 16 -32.44 22.29 -1.98
C ALA A 16 -33.12 21.17 -1.19
N TRP A 17 -32.84 19.91 -1.55
CA TRP A 17 -33.12 18.75 -0.71
C TRP A 17 -31.86 17.91 -0.61
N THR A 18 -30.94 18.36 0.23
CA THR A 18 -29.90 17.51 0.83
C THR A 18 -30.54 16.81 2.03
N ILE A 19 -30.91 15.54 1.90
CA ILE A 19 -31.23 14.70 3.06
C ILE A 19 -29.93 14.10 3.59
N LEU A 20 -29.56 14.69 4.72
CA LEU A 20 -28.67 14.26 5.78
C LEU A 20 -28.86 12.77 6.12
N THR A 21 -27.85 11.94 5.86
CA THR A 21 -27.55 10.77 6.70
C THR A 21 -26.09 10.87 7.14
N ALA A 22 -25.81 11.87 7.98
CA ALA A 22 -24.61 11.88 8.79
C ALA A 22 -24.80 10.84 9.90
N GLY A 23 -24.19 9.66 9.73
CA GLY A 23 -23.75 8.89 10.90
C GLY A 23 -22.62 9.65 11.59
N PRO A 24 -22.34 9.42 12.89
CA PRO A 24 -21.26 10.10 13.58
C PRO A 24 -19.93 9.52 13.08
N GLY A 25 -19.43 10.03 11.96
CA GLY A 25 -18.03 9.93 11.59
C GLY A 25 -17.35 11.20 12.09
N LEU A 26 -16.62 11.10 13.19
CA LEU A 26 -15.74 12.19 13.64
C LEU A 26 -14.64 12.35 12.57
N THR A 27 -14.84 13.23 11.59
CA THR A 27 -13.74 13.72 10.75
C THR A 27 -13.03 14.81 11.53
N VAL A 28 -11.97 14.46 12.26
CA VAL A 28 -11.14 15.45 12.95
C VAL A 28 -10.22 16.14 11.94
N TYR A 29 -10.58 17.36 11.55
CA TYR A 29 -9.65 18.30 10.93
C TYR A 29 -8.81 18.95 12.04
N GLY A 30 -7.58 18.49 12.21
CA GLY A 30 -6.65 19.06 13.18
C GLY A 30 -5.98 20.32 12.66
N ALA A 31 -6.56 21.49 12.91
CA ALA A 31 -5.85 22.76 12.97
C ALA A 31 -6.35 23.52 14.20
N GLY A 32 -5.58 23.49 15.29
CA GLY A 32 -5.94 24.18 16.53
C GLY A 32 -4.86 24.07 17.59
N THR A 33 -4.17 25.18 17.82
CA THR A 33 -3.30 25.45 18.97
C THR A 33 -4.15 25.50 20.24
N GLY A 34 -3.91 24.62 21.21
CA GLY A 34 -4.60 24.67 22.50
C GLY A 34 -4.31 23.45 23.38
N THR A 35 -3.72 23.72 24.54
CA THR A 35 -3.37 22.77 25.60
C THR A 35 -4.61 22.19 26.28
N GLU A 36 -4.99 20.99 25.89
CA GLU A 36 -5.72 20.01 26.72
C GLU A 36 -5.40 18.65 26.11
N THR A 37 -4.76 17.76 26.88
CA THR A 37 -4.49 16.39 26.46
C THR A 37 -5.84 15.68 26.37
N GLN A 38 -6.55 15.83 25.26
CA GLN A 38 -7.75 15.04 24.98
C GLN A 38 -7.35 13.57 25.13
N ILE A 39 -7.94 12.91 26.13
CA ILE A 39 -7.90 11.46 26.30
C ILE A 39 -8.55 10.90 25.04
N ARG A 40 -7.73 10.50 24.06
CA ARG A 40 -8.23 9.93 22.81
C ARG A 40 -8.49 8.45 23.04
N HIS A 41 -9.77 8.13 23.15
CA HIS A 41 -10.26 6.76 23.07
C HIS A 41 -10.65 6.46 21.62
N TRP A 42 -9.92 5.55 20.97
CA TRP A 42 -10.23 5.15 19.59
C TRP A 42 -11.24 4.00 19.57
N ASN A 43 -12.18 4.06 18.64
CA ASN A 43 -13.16 3.01 18.34
C ASN A 43 -12.86 2.29 17.03
N ILE A 44 -13.25 1.02 16.94
CA ILE A 44 -13.18 0.28 15.67
C ILE A 44 -13.99 1.05 14.62
N GLY A 45 -13.37 1.36 13.50
CA GLY A 45 -13.97 2.12 12.41
C GLY A 45 -13.62 3.61 12.40
N ASP A 46 -13.07 4.15 13.50
CA ASP A 46 -12.55 5.53 13.51
C ASP A 46 -11.48 5.69 12.44
N THR A 47 -11.43 6.86 11.81
CA THR A 47 -10.48 7.12 10.71
C THR A 47 -9.62 8.34 10.96
N VAL A 48 -8.39 8.28 10.47
CA VAL A 48 -7.44 9.39 10.46
C VAL A 48 -6.82 9.52 9.07
N ILE A 49 -6.40 10.73 8.71
CA ILE A 49 -5.64 10.99 7.49
C ILE A 49 -4.16 11.15 7.86
N ARG A 50 -3.28 10.50 7.09
CA ARG A 50 -1.82 10.61 7.22
C ARG A 50 -1.17 10.65 5.84
N SER A 51 -0.03 11.31 5.74
CA SER A 51 0.69 11.43 4.47
C SER A 51 1.85 10.44 4.40
N ILE A 52 1.96 9.74 3.27
CA ILE A 52 3.10 8.89 2.93
C ILE A 52 3.60 9.31 1.56
N GLY A 53 4.89 9.64 1.44
CA GLY A 53 5.46 10.11 0.17
C GLY A 53 4.73 11.33 -0.41
N GLY A 54 4.26 12.25 0.43
CA GLY A 54 3.52 13.45 0.03
C GLY A 54 2.05 13.23 -0.36
N THR A 55 1.57 11.98 -0.41
CA THR A 55 0.16 11.66 -0.71
C THR A 55 -0.61 11.38 0.58
N ALA A 56 -1.80 11.95 0.71
CA ALA A 56 -2.66 11.74 1.88
C ALA A 56 -3.49 10.46 1.72
N TYR A 57 -3.40 9.58 2.72
CA TYR A 57 -4.10 8.30 2.79
C TYR A 57 -5.02 8.27 4.01
N ARG A 58 -6.15 7.59 3.89
CA ARG A 58 -7.05 7.33 5.02
C ARG A 58 -6.70 6.01 5.69
N PHE A 59 -6.60 6.05 7.01
CA PHE A 59 -6.40 4.88 7.85
C PHE A 59 -7.58 4.68 8.76
N ARG A 60 -7.91 3.42 9.05
CA ARG A 60 -9.03 3.03 9.90
C ARG A 60 -8.56 2.19 11.08
N CYS A 61 -9.08 2.48 12.26
CA CYS A 61 -8.90 1.66 13.45
C CYS A 61 -9.57 0.29 13.25
N ILE A 62 -8.78 -0.78 13.30
CA ILE A 62 -9.24 -2.17 13.15
C ILE A 62 -9.09 -2.99 14.43
N ASP A 63 -8.37 -2.46 15.41
CA ASP A 63 -8.17 -3.03 16.75
C ASP A 63 -7.94 -1.89 17.75
N GLN A 64 -8.68 -1.86 18.85
CA GLN A 64 -8.53 -0.85 19.91
C GLN A 64 -7.51 -1.24 20.97
N ASN A 65 -7.10 -2.51 20.98
CA ASN A 65 -6.27 -3.12 22.01
C ASN A 65 -5.11 -3.89 21.37
N TYR A 66 -4.52 -3.31 20.34
CA TYR A 66 -3.36 -3.88 19.69
C TYR A 66 -2.22 -4.04 20.70
N ALA A 67 -1.70 -5.26 20.75
CA ALA A 67 -0.49 -5.62 21.44
C ALA A 67 0.40 -6.37 20.44
N ASP A 68 1.68 -5.99 20.41
CA ASP A 68 2.68 -6.78 19.71
C ASP A 68 2.91 -8.11 20.44
N HIS A 69 3.66 -9.00 19.80
CA HIS A 69 3.92 -10.34 20.31
C HIS A 69 4.77 -10.38 21.59
N MET A 70 5.31 -9.25 22.03
CA MET A 70 6.12 -9.17 23.23
C MET A 70 5.29 -8.82 24.47
N ASP A 71 4.00 -8.52 24.36
CA ASP A 71 3.07 -8.24 25.49
C ASP A 71 3.53 -7.14 26.48
N TYR A 72 4.56 -6.35 26.13
CA TYR A 72 5.20 -5.39 27.04
C TYR A 72 4.79 -3.92 26.84
N HIS A 73 3.97 -3.62 25.83
CA HIS A 73 3.57 -2.24 25.52
C HIS A 73 2.11 -1.94 25.91
N ARG A 74 1.87 -0.66 26.24
CA ARG A 74 0.52 -0.13 26.43
C ARG A 74 -0.31 -0.53 25.23
N LYS A 75 -1.49 -1.11 25.48
CA LYS A 75 -2.48 -1.40 24.44
C LYS A 75 -2.70 -0.12 23.64
N GLY A 76 -2.48 -0.18 22.33
CA GLY A 76 -2.72 0.93 21.41
C GLY A 76 -3.83 0.59 20.42
N ALA A 77 -4.27 1.58 19.66
CA ALA A 77 -5.21 1.36 18.56
C ALA A 77 -4.46 1.14 17.24
N LEU A 78 -4.66 -0.02 16.60
CA LEU A 78 -4.08 -0.33 15.29
C LEU A 78 -4.91 0.29 14.18
N PHE A 79 -4.26 1.12 13.37
CA PHE A 79 -4.81 1.75 12.18
C PHE A 79 -4.24 1.10 10.93
N LEU A 80 -5.12 0.61 10.04
CA LEU A 80 -4.77 0.02 8.75
C LEU A 80 -5.21 0.96 7.61
N CYS A 81 -4.39 1.10 6.58
CA CYS A 81 -4.75 1.88 5.40
C CYS A 81 -6.02 1.34 4.73
N ASP A 82 -6.93 2.24 4.35
CA ASP A 82 -8.18 1.91 3.67
C ASP A 82 -8.00 1.57 2.18
N GLU A 83 -6.78 1.66 1.68
CA GLU A 83 -6.40 1.34 0.31
C GLU A 83 -5.04 0.64 0.23
N VAL A 84 -4.80 -0.04 -0.89
CA VAL A 84 -3.49 -0.58 -1.25
C VAL A 84 -2.76 0.46 -2.10
N ILE A 85 -1.58 0.84 -1.64
CA ILE A 85 -0.70 1.74 -2.39
C ILE A 85 -0.05 0.93 -3.52
N PRO A 86 -0.32 1.24 -4.81
CA PRO A 86 0.13 0.42 -5.94
C PRO A 86 1.66 0.40 -6.10
N ALA A 87 2.19 -0.65 -6.73
CA ALA A 87 3.64 -0.84 -6.86
C ALA A 87 4.32 0.23 -7.72
N ASN A 88 3.59 0.84 -8.68
CA ASN A 88 4.13 1.91 -9.51
C ASN A 88 4.15 3.29 -8.83
N THR A 89 3.76 3.40 -7.55
CA THR A 89 3.81 4.66 -6.80
C THR A 89 5.19 5.31 -6.89
N GLY A 90 5.21 6.59 -7.27
CA GLY A 90 6.43 7.40 -7.44
C GLY A 90 7.18 7.17 -8.76
N SER A 91 6.76 6.20 -9.56
CA SER A 91 7.37 5.93 -10.86
C SER A 91 6.90 6.94 -11.90
N HIS A 92 7.80 7.33 -12.79
CA HIS A 92 7.50 8.27 -13.87
C HIS A 92 8.54 8.15 -14.99
N TYR A 93 8.25 8.75 -16.15
CA TYR A 93 9.24 8.90 -17.21
C TYR A 93 9.84 10.30 -17.13
N GLN A 94 11.17 10.38 -17.15
CA GLN A 94 11.91 11.64 -17.18
C GLN A 94 12.67 11.78 -18.49
N PHE A 95 12.72 13.00 -19.04
CA PHE A 95 13.50 13.26 -20.24
C PHE A 95 14.95 13.52 -19.83
N GLU A 96 15.87 12.69 -20.29
CA GLU A 96 17.29 12.86 -20.03
C GLU A 96 17.99 13.37 -21.30
N THR A 97 18.89 14.33 -21.09
CA THR A 97 19.82 14.83 -22.11
C THR A 97 21.26 14.59 -21.64
N PRO A 98 21.78 13.35 -21.72
CA PRO A 98 23.18 13.09 -21.40
C PRO A 98 24.11 13.78 -22.41
N GLU A 99 25.29 14.23 -21.95
CA GLU A 99 26.26 14.96 -22.78
C GLU A 99 26.80 14.11 -23.96
N ASP A 100 26.79 12.79 -23.85
CA ASP A 100 27.40 11.84 -24.81
C ASP A 100 26.42 10.79 -25.39
N ALA A 101 25.09 10.92 -25.19
CA ALA A 101 24.11 9.92 -25.65
C ALA A 101 22.87 10.50 -26.35
N SER A 102 22.14 9.64 -27.05
CA SER A 102 20.87 10.00 -27.70
C SER A 102 19.84 10.43 -26.64
N HIS A 103 19.19 11.57 -26.89
CA HIS A 103 18.15 12.12 -26.02
C HIS A 103 16.95 11.16 -25.98
N GLY A 104 16.29 11.06 -24.84
CA GLY A 104 15.11 10.19 -24.74
C GLY A 104 14.47 10.19 -23.36
N TYR A 105 13.27 9.63 -23.29
CA TYR A 105 12.60 9.36 -22.03
C TYR A 105 13.18 8.10 -21.39
N VAL A 106 13.58 8.21 -20.13
CA VAL A 106 14.05 7.10 -19.29
C VAL A 106 13.02 6.83 -18.19
N TYR A 107 12.72 5.56 -17.95
CA TYR A 107 11.82 5.16 -16.88
C TYR A 107 12.52 5.30 -15.51
N ALA A 108 12.05 6.24 -14.69
CA ALA A 108 12.46 6.38 -13.31
C ALA A 108 11.55 5.51 -12.41
N SER A 109 12.12 4.43 -11.89
CA SER A 109 11.40 3.49 -11.03
C SER A 109 11.07 4.12 -9.67
N GLY A 110 9.84 3.93 -9.22
CA GLY A 110 9.40 4.32 -7.88
C GLY A 110 10.00 3.45 -6.76
N PRO A 111 9.86 3.89 -5.50
CA PRO A 111 10.50 3.25 -4.35
C PRO A 111 9.95 1.86 -3.99
N ILE A 112 8.76 1.49 -4.47
CA ILE A 112 8.07 0.25 -4.07
C ILE A 112 7.72 -0.66 -5.26
N VAL A 113 8.42 -0.51 -6.39
CA VAL A 113 8.23 -1.36 -7.58
C VAL A 113 8.43 -2.86 -7.30
N ARG A 114 9.13 -3.21 -6.21
CA ARG A 114 9.34 -4.57 -5.72
C ARG A 114 9.53 -4.58 -4.20
N PHE A 115 9.48 -5.76 -3.57
CA PHE A 115 9.71 -5.89 -2.13
C PHE A 115 11.15 -5.52 -1.73
N GLY A 116 12.13 -6.07 -2.44
CA GLY A 116 13.55 -5.89 -2.16
C GLY A 116 14.38 -6.93 -2.89
N GLU A 117 15.66 -7.02 -2.52
CA GLU A 117 16.58 -8.00 -3.10
C GLU A 117 16.46 -9.38 -2.44
N THR A 118 16.00 -9.42 -1.18
CA THR A 118 15.78 -10.64 -0.37
C THR A 118 14.40 -10.61 0.28
N ALA A 119 14.00 -11.70 0.94
CA ALA A 119 12.78 -11.76 1.75
C ALA A 119 12.89 -11.10 3.14
N ASP A 120 14.02 -10.45 3.46
CA ASP A 120 14.21 -9.79 4.74
C ASP A 120 13.55 -8.41 4.76
N TYR A 121 12.47 -8.27 5.54
CA TYR A 121 11.75 -7.01 5.69
C TYR A 121 12.62 -5.87 6.23
N LYS A 122 13.62 -6.17 7.08
CA LYS A 122 14.50 -5.16 7.68
C LYS A 122 15.25 -4.33 6.62
N TYR A 123 15.64 -4.99 5.52
CA TYR A 123 16.38 -4.42 4.41
C TYR A 123 15.52 -4.24 3.15
N SER A 124 14.20 -4.40 3.26
CA SER A 124 13.28 -4.26 2.14
C SER A 124 13.16 -2.81 1.67
N ALA A 125 12.88 -2.64 0.37
CA ALA A 125 12.55 -1.34 -0.21
C ALA A 125 11.26 -0.78 0.41
N ILE A 126 10.30 -1.67 0.74
CA ILE A 126 9.04 -1.30 1.39
C ILE A 126 9.28 -0.63 2.73
N ARG A 127 10.10 -1.25 3.60
CA ARG A 127 10.42 -0.68 4.90
C ARG A 127 11.16 0.64 4.76
N ALA A 128 12.19 0.70 3.89
CA ALA A 128 12.95 1.92 3.66
C ALA A 128 12.05 3.09 3.23
N TRP A 129 11.09 2.83 2.35
CA TRP A 129 10.12 3.82 1.89
C TRP A 129 9.16 4.27 3.01
N LEU A 130 8.61 3.34 3.79
CA LEU A 130 7.73 3.66 4.92
C LEU A 130 8.47 4.48 6.00
N SER A 131 9.70 4.10 6.34
CA SER A 131 10.54 4.85 7.28
C SER A 131 10.83 6.28 6.80
N GLY A 132 10.86 6.53 5.50
CA GLY A 132 11.00 7.87 4.93
C GLY A 132 9.82 8.81 5.23
N SER A 133 8.68 8.27 5.71
CA SER A 133 7.52 9.06 6.15
C SER A 133 7.34 9.05 7.68
N ALA A 134 8.35 8.66 8.47
CA ALA A 134 8.19 8.50 9.92
C ALA A 134 7.83 9.81 10.65
N GLU A 135 8.33 10.97 10.18
CA GLU A 135 8.05 12.28 10.81
C GLU A 135 6.55 12.60 10.84
N GLN A 136 5.80 12.19 9.81
CA GLN A 136 4.35 12.36 9.69
C GLN A 136 3.56 11.45 10.66
N PHE A 137 4.24 10.55 11.35
CA PHE A 137 3.70 9.61 12.34
C PHE A 137 4.39 9.77 13.70
N SER A 138 4.94 10.94 14.01
CA SER A 138 5.60 11.24 15.29
C SER A 138 4.71 11.03 16.53
N ASP A 139 3.39 11.04 16.39
CA ASP A 139 2.41 10.73 17.44
C ASP A 139 2.06 9.23 17.55
N ALA A 140 2.61 8.39 16.67
CA ALA A 140 2.42 6.94 16.67
C ALA A 140 3.41 6.22 17.59
N GLU A 141 2.96 5.09 18.12
CA GLU A 141 3.75 4.21 18.98
C GLU A 141 4.88 3.54 18.19
N MET A 142 6.02 3.36 18.87
CA MET A 142 7.13 2.56 18.39
C MET A 142 6.83 1.08 18.66
N VAL A 143 6.48 0.32 17.62
CA VAL A 143 6.00 -1.08 17.74
C VAL A 143 7.11 -2.07 17.42
N ASN A 144 7.28 -3.15 18.20
CA ASN A 144 8.15 -4.24 17.77
C ASN A 144 7.47 -5.07 16.67
N ILE A 145 7.88 -4.84 15.44
CA ILE A 145 7.38 -5.46 14.22
C ILE A 145 8.22 -6.67 13.79
N GLY A 146 9.19 -7.12 14.60
CA GLY A 146 9.92 -8.36 14.36
C GLY A 146 8.98 -9.55 14.13
N VAL A 147 9.35 -10.45 13.23
CA VAL A 147 8.60 -11.70 12.99
C VAL A 147 9.38 -12.88 13.55
N GLU A 148 8.77 -13.61 14.48
CA GLU A 148 9.42 -14.77 15.11
C GLU A 148 9.25 -16.07 14.31
N ARG A 149 8.39 -16.05 13.29
CA ARG A 149 8.04 -17.22 12.49
C ARG A 149 8.08 -16.88 11.01
N ALA A 150 8.66 -17.79 10.24
CA ALA A 150 8.36 -17.96 8.82
C ALA A 150 7.22 -18.97 8.68
N TYR A 151 6.59 -18.99 7.52
CA TYR A 151 5.59 -19.99 7.19
C TYR A 151 5.95 -20.75 5.90
N GLN A 152 5.39 -21.95 5.77
CA GLN A 152 5.38 -22.73 4.54
C GLN A 152 3.95 -23.11 4.20
N GLY A 153 3.62 -23.07 2.91
CA GLY A 153 2.26 -23.33 2.40
C GLY A 153 1.57 -22.04 1.98
N GLN A 154 0.29 -22.15 1.68
CA GLN A 154 -0.60 -21.04 1.35
C GLN A 154 -2.00 -21.39 1.86
N THR A 155 -2.81 -20.39 2.13
CA THR A 155 -4.21 -20.65 2.49
C THR A 155 -5.03 -20.99 1.25
N GLY A 156 -6.19 -21.64 1.45
CA GLY A 156 -7.10 -22.00 0.37
C GLY A 156 -7.54 -20.78 -0.45
N ARG A 157 -7.59 -20.96 -1.77
CA ARG A 157 -8.07 -19.93 -2.71
C ARG A 157 -9.57 -19.72 -2.55
N GLU A 158 -10.00 -18.49 -2.80
CA GLU A 158 -11.41 -18.06 -2.71
C GLU A 158 -12.05 -18.26 -1.33
N LEU A 159 -11.25 -18.52 -0.29
CA LEU A 159 -11.73 -18.62 1.08
C LEU A 159 -11.91 -17.24 1.72
N TRP A 160 -11.19 -16.22 1.25
CA TRP A 160 -11.27 -14.86 1.80
C TRP A 160 -11.13 -14.88 3.33
N GLU A 161 -11.96 -14.18 4.08
CA GLU A 161 -11.91 -14.15 5.55
C GLU A 161 -12.15 -15.50 6.25
N GLN A 162 -12.53 -16.55 5.49
CA GLN A 162 -12.90 -17.87 6.01
C GLN A 162 -11.73 -18.86 6.05
N PHE A 163 -10.53 -18.48 5.57
CA PHE A 163 -9.38 -19.40 5.59
C PHE A 163 -8.97 -19.78 7.03
N SER A 164 -8.41 -20.98 7.20
CA SER A 164 -7.87 -21.44 8.48
C SER A 164 -6.36 -21.18 8.57
N GLY A 165 -5.85 -20.98 9.79
CA GLY A 165 -4.41 -20.83 10.02
C GLY A 165 -3.62 -22.13 9.84
N ASP A 166 -4.30 -23.27 9.90
CA ASP A 166 -3.67 -24.61 9.90
C ASP A 166 -3.04 -24.99 8.56
N GLU A 167 -3.40 -24.29 7.48
CA GLU A 167 -2.84 -24.46 6.14
C GLU A 167 -1.40 -23.92 6.03
N LEU A 168 -0.96 -23.14 7.02
CA LEU A 168 0.37 -22.54 7.08
C LEU A 168 1.22 -23.22 8.17
N THR A 169 2.28 -23.90 7.75
CA THR A 169 3.21 -24.54 8.68
C THR A 169 4.23 -23.54 9.19
N ALA A 170 4.15 -23.19 10.48
CA ALA A 170 5.09 -22.29 11.13
C ALA A 170 6.50 -22.89 11.29
N ARG A 171 7.52 -22.04 11.10
CA ARG A 171 8.94 -22.33 11.36
C ARG A 171 9.51 -21.19 12.18
N TYR A 172 10.00 -21.50 13.39
CA TYR A 172 10.59 -20.48 14.26
C TYR A 172 11.89 -19.92 13.67
N LEU A 173 12.02 -18.60 13.67
CA LEU A 173 13.19 -17.86 13.18
C LEU A 173 14.07 -17.31 14.31
N GLY A 174 13.60 -17.37 15.56
CA GLY A 174 14.19 -16.62 16.67
C GLY A 174 13.45 -15.31 16.94
N SER A 175 13.52 -14.84 18.18
CA SER A 175 13.01 -13.51 18.55
C SER A 175 13.80 -12.42 17.85
N GLN A 176 13.09 -11.50 17.22
CA GLN A 176 13.68 -10.37 16.51
C GLN A 176 13.20 -9.07 17.16
N LYS A 177 14.13 -8.13 17.34
CA LYS A 177 13.80 -6.77 17.77
C LYS A 177 13.96 -5.85 16.57
N LEU A 178 12.83 -5.49 15.97
CA LEU A 178 12.77 -4.51 14.88
C LEU A 178 11.62 -3.57 15.22
N VAL A 179 11.90 -2.29 15.41
CA VAL A 179 10.92 -1.33 15.92
C VAL A 179 10.69 -0.23 14.89
N ASP A 180 9.44 0.01 14.52
CA ASP A 180 9.02 1.07 13.60
C ASP A 180 7.65 1.64 14.00
N GLN A 181 7.35 2.86 13.56
CA GLN A 181 6.02 3.49 13.71
C GLN A 181 5.06 3.07 12.60
N LEU A 182 5.57 2.87 11.39
CA LEU A 182 4.82 2.56 10.19
C LEU A 182 5.33 1.24 9.61
N PHE A 183 4.43 0.29 9.37
CA PHE A 183 4.79 -1.06 8.96
C PHE A 183 3.71 -1.71 8.09
N ILE A 184 4.00 -2.87 7.48
CA ILE A 184 2.99 -3.74 6.86
C ILE A 184 2.73 -4.94 7.76
N LEU A 185 1.52 -5.52 7.71
CA LEU A 185 1.14 -6.62 8.60
C LEU A 185 2.02 -7.88 8.43
N SER A 186 2.16 -8.67 9.49
CA SER A 186 2.72 -10.03 9.43
C SER A 186 1.64 -11.03 9.00
N VAL A 187 2.00 -12.28 8.74
CA VAL A 187 1.03 -13.37 8.53
C VAL A 187 0.17 -13.60 9.79
N ASP A 188 0.77 -13.53 10.98
CA ASP A 188 0.04 -13.68 12.26
C ASP A 188 -1.02 -12.58 12.43
N GLU A 189 -0.65 -11.34 12.15
CA GLU A 189 -1.58 -10.20 12.18
C GLU A 189 -2.61 -10.29 11.06
N ALA A 190 -2.21 -10.68 9.86
CA ALA A 190 -3.13 -10.87 8.75
C ALA A 190 -4.20 -11.92 9.10
N TYR A 191 -3.81 -13.04 9.72
CA TYR A 191 -4.75 -14.04 10.21
C TYR A 191 -5.66 -13.50 11.31
N ARG A 192 -5.09 -12.79 12.30
CA ARG A 192 -5.85 -12.16 13.41
C ARG A 192 -6.90 -11.18 12.87
N TYR A 193 -6.53 -10.39 11.87
CA TYR A 193 -7.36 -9.33 11.28
C TYR A 193 -7.96 -9.72 9.92
N ARG A 194 -8.12 -11.02 9.62
CA ARG A 194 -8.59 -11.52 8.31
C ARG A 194 -9.89 -10.90 7.81
N ASN A 195 -10.78 -10.50 8.72
CA ASN A 195 -12.03 -9.79 8.40
C ASN A 195 -11.83 -8.41 7.75
N TRP A 196 -10.62 -7.84 7.77
CA TRP A 196 -10.28 -6.52 7.24
C TRP A 196 -9.45 -6.56 5.95
N LEU A 197 -8.85 -7.71 5.60
CA LEU A 197 -7.86 -7.79 4.52
C LEU A 197 -8.40 -7.44 3.13
N TRP A 198 -9.69 -7.68 2.89
CA TRP A 198 -10.34 -7.40 1.60
C TRP A 198 -11.44 -6.33 1.69
N ARG A 199 -11.40 -5.48 2.73
CA ARG A 199 -12.33 -4.35 2.90
C ARG A 199 -11.57 -3.04 2.72
N PHE A 200 -12.03 -2.23 1.78
CA PHE A 200 -11.40 -0.98 1.37
C PHE A 200 -12.40 0.16 1.32
N GLY A 201 -11.92 1.38 1.57
CA GLY A 201 -12.80 2.53 1.61
C GLY A 201 -13.87 2.43 2.72
N PRO A 202 -14.96 3.22 2.67
CA PRO A 202 -15.97 3.29 3.74
C PRO A 202 -16.93 2.08 3.76
N VAL A 203 -16.74 1.12 2.86
CA VAL A 203 -17.65 0.02 2.63
C VAL A 203 -17.43 -1.08 3.69
N ARG A 204 -18.51 -1.58 4.28
CA ARG A 204 -18.45 -2.66 5.30
C ARG A 204 -18.30 -4.06 4.70
N LYS A 205 -18.60 -4.20 3.41
CA LYS A 205 -18.51 -5.45 2.66
C LYS A 205 -17.13 -5.60 2.03
N ARG A 206 -16.75 -6.84 1.76
CA ARG A 206 -15.58 -7.20 0.95
C ARG A 206 -15.69 -6.58 -0.44
N ASN A 207 -14.62 -5.94 -0.91
CA ASN A 207 -14.55 -5.21 -2.18
C ASN A 207 -13.11 -5.15 -2.78
N PRO A 208 -12.38 -6.27 -2.90
CA PRO A 208 -11.01 -6.28 -3.41
C PRO A 208 -10.86 -5.74 -4.84
N GLU A 209 -11.90 -5.89 -5.66
CA GLU A 209 -11.94 -5.43 -7.05
C GLU A 209 -11.73 -3.92 -7.19
N THR A 210 -12.06 -3.13 -6.14
CA THR A 210 -11.83 -1.68 -6.16
C THR A 210 -10.36 -1.30 -6.04
N GLN A 211 -9.48 -2.26 -5.77
CA GLN A 211 -8.05 -2.05 -5.63
C GLN A 211 -7.25 -2.71 -6.75
N ILE A 212 -7.87 -3.62 -7.51
CA ILE A 212 -7.16 -4.40 -8.52
C ILE A 212 -6.85 -3.54 -9.73
N SER A 213 -5.57 -3.48 -10.09
CA SER A 213 -5.04 -2.82 -11.28
C SER A 213 -3.83 -3.58 -11.82
N GLU A 214 -3.23 -3.05 -12.89
CA GLU A 214 -2.00 -3.59 -13.47
C GLU A 214 -0.87 -3.72 -12.45
N PHE A 215 -0.72 -2.73 -11.57
CA PHE A 215 0.34 -2.65 -10.55
C PHE A 215 -0.16 -2.97 -9.13
N CYS A 216 -1.35 -3.56 -9.01
CA CYS A 216 -1.95 -3.92 -7.72
C CYS A 216 -2.88 -5.13 -7.88
N LYS A 217 -2.39 -6.32 -7.54
CA LYS A 217 -3.14 -7.59 -7.50
C LYS A 217 -3.12 -8.21 -6.10
N GLY A 218 -2.40 -7.58 -5.18
CA GLY A 218 -2.12 -8.05 -3.84
C GLY A 218 -1.31 -7.01 -3.09
N TYR A 219 -1.05 -7.26 -1.82
CA TYR A 219 -0.14 -6.43 -1.03
C TYR A 219 0.77 -7.26 -0.13
N TRP A 220 1.98 -6.76 0.07
CA TRP A 220 3.01 -7.43 0.85
C TRP A 220 2.62 -7.58 2.32
N LEU A 221 2.97 -8.73 2.88
CA LEU A 221 3.13 -8.94 4.31
C LEU A 221 4.63 -8.94 4.64
N ARG A 222 5.01 -8.71 5.90
CA ARG A 222 6.44 -8.70 6.31
C ARG A 222 7.01 -10.07 6.65
N THR A 223 6.24 -11.13 6.48
CA THR A 223 6.65 -12.50 6.86
C THR A 223 7.26 -13.24 5.67
N PRO A 224 8.51 -13.75 5.79
CA PRO A 224 9.13 -14.54 4.73
C PRO A 224 8.47 -15.92 4.56
N CYS A 225 8.52 -16.45 3.34
CA CYS A 225 8.17 -17.84 3.04
C CYS A 225 9.43 -18.70 3.15
N LYS A 226 9.40 -19.71 4.03
CA LYS A 226 10.58 -20.49 4.47
C LYS A 226 11.64 -19.59 5.15
N SER A 227 12.80 -20.13 5.55
CA SER A 227 13.78 -19.36 6.34
C SER A 227 14.18 -18.03 5.65
N ALA A 228 14.66 -17.07 6.45
CA ALA A 228 14.87 -15.67 6.07
C ALA A 228 15.75 -15.41 4.83
N GLU A 229 16.48 -16.41 4.35
CA GLU A 229 17.35 -16.33 3.15
C GLU A 229 16.59 -16.61 1.83
N GLY A 230 15.27 -16.85 1.90
CA GLY A 230 14.44 -17.15 0.73
C GLY A 230 14.20 -15.97 -0.22
N THR A 231 13.73 -16.29 -1.43
CA THR A 231 13.34 -15.32 -2.48
C THR A 231 11.84 -15.02 -2.48
N GLN A 232 11.11 -15.41 -1.44
CA GLN A 232 9.66 -15.30 -1.37
C GLN A 232 9.18 -14.72 -0.04
N VAL A 233 8.17 -13.86 -0.13
CA VAL A 233 7.50 -13.22 1.00
C VAL A 233 6.00 -13.44 0.84
N TYR A 234 5.26 -13.50 1.94
CA TYR A 234 3.81 -13.64 1.88
C TYR A 234 3.13 -12.35 1.38
N ILE A 235 2.05 -12.54 0.64
CA ILE A 235 1.13 -11.47 0.24
C ILE A 235 -0.28 -11.85 0.67
N VAL A 236 -1.14 -10.83 0.79
CA VAL A 236 -2.58 -11.01 0.61
C VAL A 236 -2.86 -10.87 -0.87
N ASP A 237 -3.34 -11.95 -1.50
CA ASP A 237 -3.73 -11.95 -2.90
C ASP A 237 -5.19 -11.47 -3.01
N LEU A 238 -5.39 -10.35 -3.70
CA LEU A 238 -6.71 -9.76 -3.92
C LEU A 238 -7.49 -10.44 -5.05
N VAL A 239 -6.78 -11.10 -5.97
CA VAL A 239 -7.36 -11.82 -7.10
C VAL A 239 -7.80 -13.21 -6.66
N GLN A 240 -6.94 -13.93 -5.94
CA GLN A 240 -7.17 -15.31 -5.51
C GLN A 240 -7.86 -15.42 -4.14
N GLY A 241 -7.98 -14.30 -3.40
CA GLY A 241 -8.67 -14.26 -2.12
C GLY A 241 -8.01 -15.12 -1.05
N ASN A 242 -6.68 -15.17 -1.00
CA ASN A 242 -5.91 -16.01 -0.09
C ASN A 242 -4.60 -15.35 0.37
N ILE A 243 -3.93 -15.94 1.36
CA ILE A 243 -2.57 -15.61 1.77
C ILE A 243 -1.62 -16.62 1.13
N ARG A 244 -0.67 -16.14 0.34
CA ARG A 244 0.29 -17.01 -0.36
C ARG A 244 1.68 -16.39 -0.50
N PRO A 245 2.72 -17.21 -0.73
CA PRO A 245 4.04 -16.71 -1.09
C PRO A 245 4.03 -16.05 -2.48
N GLU A 246 4.84 -14.99 -2.62
CA GLU A 246 5.12 -14.27 -3.86
C GLU A 246 6.63 -14.02 -3.95
N LYS A 247 7.20 -14.04 -5.17
CA LYS A 247 8.64 -13.79 -5.33
C LYS A 247 8.96 -12.31 -5.08
N VAL A 248 10.04 -12.03 -4.34
CA VAL A 248 10.48 -10.65 -4.08
C VAL A 248 11.04 -9.95 -5.31
N ARG A 249 11.44 -10.73 -6.32
CA ARG A 249 11.88 -10.28 -7.65
C ARG A 249 11.23 -11.12 -8.73
N THR A 250 10.73 -10.45 -9.77
CA THR A 250 10.45 -11.05 -11.08
C THR A 250 11.67 -10.86 -11.96
N ASP A 251 12.43 -11.93 -12.13
CA ASP A 251 13.61 -12.01 -13.00
C ASP A 251 13.20 -11.96 -14.48
N VAL A 252 12.85 -10.78 -14.99
CA VAL A 252 12.72 -10.53 -16.45
C VAL A 252 14.09 -10.14 -17.06
N GLN A 253 15.15 -10.77 -16.59
CA GLN A 253 16.49 -10.70 -17.19
C GLN A 253 17.14 -12.08 -17.30
N THR A 254 16.49 -13.03 -17.98
CA THR A 254 17.22 -14.19 -18.54
C THR A 254 16.55 -14.69 -19.83
N ALA A 255 16.53 -13.85 -20.85
CA ALA A 255 16.42 -14.26 -22.26
C ALA A 255 16.82 -13.05 -23.13
N GLY A 256 18.12 -12.84 -23.33
CA GLY A 256 18.60 -11.72 -24.14
C GLY A 256 20.11 -11.53 -24.20
N SER A 257 20.88 -12.15 -23.30
CA SER A 257 22.34 -12.28 -23.48
C SER A 257 22.64 -13.61 -24.18
N GLY A 258 22.17 -13.71 -25.41
CA GLY A 258 22.47 -14.80 -26.34
C GLY A 258 22.99 -14.18 -27.62
N MET A 259 24.32 -14.07 -27.70
CA MET A 259 25.13 -14.06 -28.92
C MET A 259 24.44 -13.55 -30.20
N ARG A 260 24.67 -12.28 -30.55
CA ARG A 260 24.59 -11.81 -31.94
C ARG A 260 25.99 -11.48 -32.42
N THR A 261 26.69 -12.51 -32.87
CA THR A 261 27.60 -12.37 -34.00
C THR A 261 26.80 -12.89 -35.18
N ASP A 262 26.60 -12.05 -36.19
CA ASP A 262 26.50 -12.38 -37.62
C ASP A 262 26.01 -11.13 -38.37
N MET A 263 26.88 -10.62 -39.25
CA MET A 263 26.57 -9.56 -40.21
C MET A 263 25.63 -10.10 -41.30
N GLN A 264 24.58 -9.36 -41.68
CA GLN A 264 24.40 -8.90 -43.08
C GLN A 264 23.22 -7.93 -43.25
N GLU A 265 23.42 -7.03 -44.21
CA GLU A 265 22.58 -5.90 -44.63
C GLU A 265 21.18 -6.31 -45.14
N ALA A 266 20.19 -5.45 -44.90
CA ALA A 266 19.26 -4.95 -45.93
C ALA A 266 18.45 -3.77 -45.37
N GLY A 267 18.52 -2.64 -46.06
CA GLY A 267 17.93 -1.37 -45.64
C GLY A 267 16.42 -1.42 -45.40
N ARG A 268 16.02 -0.92 -44.24
CA ARG A 268 14.72 -0.26 -44.02
C ARG A 268 14.94 0.89 -43.06
N ASN A 269 14.82 2.10 -43.59
CA ASN A 269 14.78 3.34 -42.82
C ASN A 269 13.53 3.32 -41.92
N VAL A 270 13.65 2.77 -40.72
CA VAL A 270 12.72 3.08 -39.62
C VAL A 270 13.39 4.20 -38.85
N ARG A 271 12.99 5.44 -39.12
CA ARG A 271 13.27 6.56 -38.22
C ARG A 271 12.50 6.31 -36.93
N THR A 272 13.11 5.64 -35.96
CA THR A 272 12.67 5.73 -34.58
C THR A 272 13.05 7.13 -34.10
N THR A 273 12.08 8.04 -34.09
CA THR A 273 12.22 9.35 -33.46
C THR A 273 12.44 9.13 -31.97
N ALA A 274 13.66 9.39 -31.49
CA ALA A 274 14.06 9.25 -30.08
C ALA A 274 13.26 10.19 -29.14
N ASP A 275 12.45 11.09 -29.69
CA ASP A 275 11.52 11.98 -28.97
C ASP A 275 10.20 11.31 -28.54
N GLN A 276 9.94 10.06 -28.93
CA GLN A 276 8.73 9.35 -28.50
C GLN A 276 8.95 8.62 -27.18
N LYS A 277 8.07 8.89 -26.20
CA LYS A 277 8.01 8.15 -24.93
C LYS A 277 7.95 6.64 -25.24
N PRO A 278 8.82 5.80 -24.64
CA PRO A 278 8.73 4.35 -24.78
C PRO A 278 7.31 3.88 -24.45
N GLU A 279 6.80 2.90 -25.19
CA GLU A 279 5.55 2.24 -24.83
C GLU A 279 5.63 1.67 -23.40
N ALA A 280 4.47 1.51 -22.74
CA ALA A 280 4.30 1.11 -21.33
C ALA A 280 5.05 -0.17 -20.91
N ASP A 281 5.64 -0.89 -21.86
CA ASP A 281 6.40 -2.13 -21.72
C ASP A 281 7.54 -2.04 -20.70
N GLU A 282 8.26 -0.92 -20.59
CA GLU A 282 9.37 -0.83 -19.62
C GLU A 282 8.89 -0.74 -18.17
N GLU A 283 7.87 0.09 -17.90
CA GLU A 283 7.22 0.20 -16.59
C GLU A 283 6.67 -1.17 -16.14
N LEU A 284 6.02 -1.87 -17.07
CA LEU A 284 5.48 -3.24 -16.89
C LEU A 284 6.54 -4.30 -16.60
N ARG A 285 7.75 -4.16 -17.16
CA ARG A 285 8.84 -5.14 -16.95
C ARG A 285 9.50 -5.01 -15.59
N VAL A 286 9.57 -3.79 -15.06
CA VAL A 286 10.32 -3.49 -13.84
C VAL A 286 9.41 -3.44 -12.61
N THR A 287 8.13 -3.11 -12.81
CA THR A 287 7.16 -2.92 -11.73
C THR A 287 6.36 -4.18 -11.48
N GLY A 288 6.46 -4.69 -10.25
CA GLY A 288 5.66 -5.81 -9.80
C GLY A 288 4.17 -5.47 -9.70
N THR A 289 3.36 -6.49 -9.42
CA THR A 289 1.90 -6.33 -9.27
C THR A 289 1.47 -6.33 -7.81
N THR A 290 2.38 -6.11 -6.87
CA THR A 290 2.09 -6.22 -5.43
C THR A 290 2.38 -4.90 -4.74
N GLY A 291 1.32 -4.28 -4.24
CA GLY A 291 1.38 -3.01 -3.55
C GLY A 291 1.69 -3.13 -2.06
N VAL A 292 1.44 -2.04 -1.34
CA VAL A 292 1.73 -1.89 0.09
C VAL A 292 0.45 -1.47 0.81
N ARG A 293 0.11 -2.14 1.90
CA ARG A 293 -1.00 -1.73 2.77
C ARG A 293 -0.46 -1.42 4.17
N PRO A 294 -0.07 -0.16 4.41
CA PRO A 294 0.60 0.21 5.65
C PRO A 294 -0.36 0.25 6.85
N ALA A 295 0.21 0.07 8.03
CA ALA A 295 -0.45 0.16 9.31
C ALA A 295 0.46 0.86 10.33
N PHE A 296 -0.15 1.46 11.35
CA PHE A 296 0.54 2.08 12.48
C PHE A 296 -0.34 2.02 13.72
N VAL A 297 0.23 2.33 14.88
CA VAL A 297 -0.48 2.26 16.17
C VAL A 297 -0.51 3.64 16.80
N LEU A 298 -1.70 4.09 17.22
CA LEU A 298 -1.86 5.28 18.04
C LEU A 298 -2.01 4.90 19.51
N PRO A 299 -1.55 5.76 20.44
CA PRO A 299 -1.79 5.56 21.87
C PRO A 299 -3.29 5.43 22.17
N GLN A 300 -3.65 4.49 23.05
CA GLN A 300 -4.99 4.33 23.62
C GLN A 300 -4.91 4.72 25.11
N MET A 301 -5.83 5.58 25.57
CA MET A 301 -5.95 5.98 26.98
C MET A 301 -7.33 5.64 27.55
#